data_AF-S6EQT6-F1
#
_entry.id   AF-S6EQT6-F1
#
_cell.length_a   1.000
_cell.length_b   1.000
_cell.length_c   1.000
_cell.angle_alpha   90.00
_cell.angle_beta   90.00
_cell.angle_gamma   90.00
#
_symmetry.space_group_name_H-M   'P 1'
#
loop_
_entity.id
_entity.type
_entity.pdbx_description
1 polymer ?
#
loop_
_entity_poly.entity_id
_entity_poly.type
_entity_poly.pdbx_seq_one_letter_code
_entity_poly.pdbx_strand_id
1 'polypeptide(L)'
;MVVLSYGVWYNSFMKNIVTARAHTNIALIKYWGKADIALNIPTTSSLSMTLEPFYTATSVEFTDNESDSLILNSEVADSNRVSQFLEMMRGQYGNFPKVMIQSENHVPTAAGLASSASSFAALTAAMFGLLDLEKDDSEMSRIARRGSGSASRSIFGNFSVWNKGEDHQSSFAESFYNEDIGLSMIVAEISAEKKKMSSTKGMQLAQTAPTYSAWVEKSAIQLEEMKQAILNAVY
;
A
#
# COMPACT_ATOMS: atom_id res chain seq x y z
N MET A 1 -9.52 -0.98 4.27
CA MET A 1 -9.47 -0.29 5.58
C MET A 1 -8.34 -0.88 6.41
N VAL A 2 -7.54 -0.02 7.02
CA VAL A 2 -6.51 -0.42 7.98
C VAL A 2 -7.13 -0.62 9.37
N VAL A 3 -6.77 -1.70 10.04
CA VAL A 3 -7.19 -2.00 11.42
C VAL A 3 -5.95 -2.14 12.29
N LEU A 4 -5.88 -1.39 13.39
CA LEU A 4 -4.81 -1.48 14.39
C LEU A 4 -5.28 -2.32 15.58
N SER A 5 -4.38 -3.13 16.12
CA SER A 5 -4.60 -3.91 17.34
C SER A 5 -3.33 -3.91 18.20
N TYR A 6 -3.49 -3.74 19.51
CA TYR A 6 -2.41 -3.77 20.48
C TYR A 6 -2.43 -5.09 21.27
N GLY A 7 -1.28 -5.74 21.42
CA GLY A 7 -1.09 -6.87 22.34
C GLY A 7 -0.25 -6.43 23.53
N VAL A 8 -0.72 -6.66 24.77
CA VAL A 8 0.02 -6.34 26.01
C VAL A 8 0.44 -7.65 26.69
N TRP A 9 1.74 -7.87 26.89
CA TRP A 9 2.29 -9.04 27.58
C TRP A 9 3.13 -8.63 28.81
N TYR A 10 2.55 -8.69 30.01
CA TYR A 10 3.15 -8.17 31.25
C TYR A 10 4.44 -8.91 31.68
N ASN A 11 5.62 -8.31 31.47
CA ASN A 11 6.86 -8.56 32.22
C ASN A 11 7.90 -7.45 31.95
N SER A 12 8.70 -7.10 32.96
CA SER A 12 9.32 -5.76 33.16
C SER A 12 10.47 -5.30 32.22
N PHE A 13 10.45 -5.66 30.93
CA PHE A 13 11.24 -5.04 29.84
C PHE A 13 10.46 -5.19 28.51
N MET A 14 9.20 -4.71 28.46
CA MET A 14 8.28 -5.07 27.37
C MET A 14 8.66 -4.47 26.01
N LYS A 15 9.00 -5.36 25.07
CA LYS A 15 8.88 -5.14 23.63
C LYS A 15 7.40 -4.90 23.31
N ASN A 16 7.02 -3.66 22.99
CA ASN A 16 5.69 -3.36 22.49
C ASN A 16 5.57 -3.91 21.06
N ILE A 17 4.82 -5.00 20.89
CA ILE A 17 4.44 -5.50 19.57
C ILE A 17 3.17 -4.77 19.14
N VAL A 18 3.24 -4.07 18.01
CA VAL A 18 2.09 -3.43 17.39
C VAL A 18 1.72 -4.18 16.13
N THR A 19 0.44 -4.55 16.02
CA THR A 19 -0.08 -5.28 14.85
C THR A 19 -1.07 -4.42 14.10
N ALA A 20 -0.92 -4.39 12.78
CA ALA A 20 -1.89 -3.78 11.88
C ALA A 20 -2.29 -4.76 10.78
N ARG A 21 -3.54 -4.65 10.35
CA ARG A 21 -4.07 -5.32 9.16
C ARG A 21 -4.40 -4.29 8.10
N ALA A 22 -4.04 -4.55 6.86
CA ALA A 22 -4.50 -3.77 5.72
C ALA A 22 -4.99 -4.68 4.59
N HIS A 23 -6.05 -4.25 3.92
CA HIS A 23 -6.65 -5.00 2.82
C HIS A 23 -6.03 -4.63 1.48
N THR A 24 -6.01 -5.59 0.56
CA THR A 24 -5.60 -5.37 -0.83
C THR A 24 -6.62 -4.45 -1.51
N ASN A 25 -6.17 -3.67 -2.48
CA ASN A 25 -7.06 -2.93 -3.37
C ASN A 25 -6.85 -3.34 -4.82
N ILE A 26 -7.89 -3.16 -5.63
CA ILE A 26 -7.87 -3.39 -7.07
C ILE A 26 -8.14 -2.08 -7.81
N ALA A 27 -7.21 -1.68 -8.67
CA ALA A 27 -7.34 -0.46 -9.45
C ALA A 27 -8.41 -0.62 -10.54
N LEU A 28 -9.46 0.21 -10.49
CA LEU A 28 -10.44 0.39 -11.56
C LEU A 28 -9.91 1.39 -12.60
N ILE A 29 -9.26 2.45 -12.13
CA ILE A 29 -8.44 3.37 -12.93
C ILE A 29 -6.97 3.12 -12.59
N LYS A 30 -6.16 2.82 -13.61
CA LYS A 30 -4.84 2.25 -13.42
C LYS A 30 -3.79 3.30 -13.06
N TYR A 31 -2.98 2.94 -12.07
CA TYR A 31 -1.65 3.52 -11.86
C TYR A 31 -0.65 2.75 -12.73
N TRP A 32 -0.05 3.42 -13.72
CA TRP A 32 0.92 2.79 -14.63
C TRP A 32 1.96 3.78 -15.17
N GLY A 33 2.82 4.26 -14.27
CA GLY A 33 3.96 5.12 -14.58
C GLY A 33 4.41 5.89 -13.36
N LYS A 34 5.66 6.36 -13.33
CA LYS A 34 6.19 7.17 -12.23
C LYS A 34 6.79 8.45 -12.78
N ALA A 35 6.26 9.59 -12.35
CA ALA A 35 6.83 10.91 -12.60
C ALA A 35 8.06 11.14 -11.71
N ASP A 36 8.01 10.65 -10.45
CA ASP A 36 9.17 10.60 -9.55
C ASP A 36 9.32 9.19 -8.98
N ILE A 37 10.45 8.56 -9.26
CA ILE A 37 10.76 7.19 -8.83
C ILE A 37 11.08 7.14 -7.33
N ALA A 38 11.81 8.13 -6.80
CA ALA A 38 12.27 8.16 -5.41
C ALA A 38 11.12 8.45 -4.45
N LEU A 39 10.16 9.27 -4.89
CA LEU A 39 8.96 9.62 -4.13
C LEU A 39 7.76 8.70 -4.45
N ASN A 40 7.88 7.80 -5.42
CA ASN A 40 6.76 7.01 -5.98
C ASN A 40 5.58 7.89 -6.46
N ILE A 41 5.84 9.08 -6.97
CA ILE A 41 4.79 9.96 -7.52
C ILE A 41 4.36 9.42 -8.89
N PRO A 42 3.06 9.22 -9.14
CA PRO A 42 2.57 8.61 -10.36
C PRO A 42 2.45 9.65 -11.48
N THR A 43 2.37 9.19 -12.72
CA THR A 43 2.03 10.04 -13.87
C THR A 43 0.53 10.32 -13.97
N THR A 44 -0.31 9.45 -13.40
CA THR A 44 -1.77 9.55 -13.41
C THR A 44 -2.33 9.37 -12.00
N SER A 45 -3.42 10.07 -11.72
CA SER A 45 -4.27 9.73 -10.57
C SER A 45 -4.93 8.37 -10.83
N SER A 46 -5.32 7.68 -9.77
CA SER A 46 -5.89 6.33 -9.88
C SER A 46 -7.00 6.10 -8.87
N LEU A 47 -7.93 5.21 -9.18
CA LEU A 47 -9.07 4.88 -8.32
C LEU A 47 -9.10 3.36 -8.13
N SER A 48 -9.29 2.92 -6.89
CA SER A 48 -9.39 1.50 -6.57
C SER A 48 -10.54 1.20 -5.65
N MET A 49 -10.93 -0.08 -5.65
CA MET A 49 -11.81 -0.68 -4.66
C MET A 49 -10.99 -1.56 -3.71
N THR A 50 -11.25 -1.49 -2.40
CA THR A 50 -10.69 -2.40 -1.40
C THR A 50 -11.36 -3.78 -1.50
N LEU A 51 -10.59 -4.85 -1.32
CA LEU A 51 -11.08 -6.24 -1.31
C LEU A 51 -11.04 -6.80 0.11
N GLU A 52 -12.20 -7.05 0.69
CA GLU A 52 -12.31 -7.56 2.07
C GLU A 52 -11.61 -8.92 2.27
N PRO A 53 -11.77 -9.94 1.41
CA PRO A 53 -11.20 -11.27 1.70
C PRO A 53 -9.67 -11.33 1.65
N PHE A 54 -9.02 -10.32 1.04
CA PHE A 54 -7.59 -10.35 0.76
C PHE A 54 -6.86 -9.28 1.56
N TYR A 55 -6.04 -9.69 2.52
CA TYR A 55 -5.36 -8.77 3.43
C TYR A 55 -3.95 -9.23 3.81
N THR A 56 -3.19 -8.31 4.38
CA THR A 56 -1.92 -8.58 5.05
C THR A 56 -2.04 -8.18 6.51
N ALA A 57 -1.60 -9.03 7.43
CA ALA A 57 -1.39 -8.69 8.83
C ALA A 57 0.12 -8.53 9.07
N THR A 58 0.52 -7.45 9.73
CA THR A 58 1.93 -7.14 10.02
C THR A 58 2.07 -6.73 11.46
N SER A 59 2.96 -7.42 12.18
CA SER A 59 3.39 -7.10 13.53
C SER A 59 4.80 -6.53 13.49
N VAL A 60 5.04 -5.48 14.27
CA VAL A 60 6.34 -4.82 14.41
C VAL A 60 6.72 -4.66 15.87
N GLU A 61 8.02 -4.81 16.16
CA GLU A 61 8.62 -4.48 17.45
C GLU A 61 10.02 -3.92 17.25
N PHE A 62 10.48 -3.09 18.19
CA PHE A 62 11.90 -2.73 18.24
C PHE A 62 12.75 -3.95 18.62
N THR A 63 13.97 -3.98 18.09
CA THR A 63 14.96 -5.01 18.36
C THR A 63 16.33 -4.40 18.59
N ASP A 64 17.14 -5.07 19.42
CA ASP A 64 18.55 -4.75 19.67
C ASP A 64 19.47 -5.36 18.60
N ASN A 65 18.91 -6.04 17.58
CA ASN A 65 19.68 -6.54 16.46
C ASN A 65 20.31 -5.39 15.65
N GLU A 66 21.44 -5.67 15.02
CA GLU A 66 22.17 -4.72 14.16
C GLU A 66 21.40 -4.31 12.89
N SER A 67 20.36 -5.06 12.52
CA SER A 67 19.61 -4.86 11.27
C SER A 67 18.11 -5.10 11.40
N ASP A 68 17.35 -4.44 10.52
CA ASP A 68 15.92 -4.71 10.31
C ASP A 68 15.73 -6.12 9.72
N SER A 69 14.74 -6.86 10.21
CA SER A 69 14.49 -8.25 9.83
C SER A 69 13.05 -8.49 9.43
N LEU A 70 12.81 -9.38 8.46
CA LEU A 70 11.49 -9.70 7.95
C LEU A 70 11.25 -11.21 8.00
N ILE A 71 10.19 -11.61 8.68
CA ILE A 71 9.58 -12.94 8.58
C ILE A 71 8.29 -12.76 7.78
N LEU A 72 8.19 -13.41 6.62
CA LEU A 72 7.02 -13.37 5.74
C LEU A 72 6.44 -14.78 5.63
N ASN A 73 5.18 -14.96 6.00
CA ASN A 73 4.50 -16.26 5.98
C ASN A 73 5.28 -17.37 6.71
N SER A 74 5.79 -17.06 7.90
CA SER A 74 6.64 -17.95 8.73
C SER A 74 8.04 -18.27 8.17
N GLU A 75 8.46 -17.66 7.07
CA GLU A 75 9.80 -17.84 6.49
C GLU A 75 10.63 -16.56 6.61
N VAL A 76 11.94 -16.71 6.86
CA VAL A 76 12.88 -15.58 6.80
C VAL A 76 12.94 -15.07 5.36
N ALA A 77 12.65 -13.79 5.16
CA ALA A 77 12.61 -13.16 3.86
C ALA A 77 13.63 -12.03 3.73
N ASP A 78 13.93 -11.64 2.50
CA ASP A 78 14.79 -10.49 2.22
C ASP A 78 14.16 -9.20 2.77
N SER A 79 14.83 -8.58 3.75
CA SER A 79 14.36 -7.36 4.39
C SER A 79 14.76 -6.08 3.65
N ASN A 80 15.66 -6.13 2.65
CA ASN A 80 16.28 -4.94 2.04
C ASN A 80 15.30 -3.81 1.69
N ARG A 81 14.19 -4.14 1.01
CA ARG A 81 13.17 -3.16 0.60
C ARG A 81 12.42 -2.56 1.79
N VAL A 82 12.16 -3.37 2.82
CA VAL A 82 11.53 -2.91 4.07
C VAL A 82 12.51 -2.08 4.88
N SER A 83 13.78 -2.47 4.97
CA SER A 83 14.83 -1.71 5.65
C SER A 83 15.03 -0.33 5.01
N GLN A 84 15.02 -0.22 3.69
CA GLN A 84 15.07 1.08 2.98
C GLN A 84 13.86 1.96 3.29
N PHE A 85 12.67 1.36 3.39
CA PHE A 85 11.45 2.07 3.77
C PHE A 85 11.51 2.56 5.22
N LEU A 86 12.00 1.74 6.15
CA LEU A 86 12.19 2.11 7.55
C LEU A 86 13.27 3.17 7.71
N GLU A 87 14.34 3.13 6.92
CA GLU A 87 15.36 4.17 6.92
C GLU A 87 14.80 5.53 6.50
N MET A 88 13.92 5.55 5.49
CA MET A 88 13.17 6.76 5.14
C MET A 88 12.30 7.25 6.31
N MET A 89 11.61 6.35 7.00
CA MET A 89 10.84 6.73 8.20
C MET A 89 11.74 7.24 9.33
N ARG A 90 12.93 6.67 9.55
CA ARG A 90 13.90 7.17 10.55
C ARG A 90 14.33 8.60 10.25
N GLY A 91 14.57 8.90 8.97
CA GLY A 91 14.90 10.25 8.53
C GLY A 91 13.78 11.27 8.78
N GLN A 92 12.52 10.82 8.83
CA GLN A 92 11.35 11.69 8.97
C GLN A 92 10.83 11.81 10.42
N TYR A 93 10.81 10.71 11.17
CA TYR A 93 10.19 10.62 12.49
C TYR A 93 11.20 10.41 13.64
N GLY A 94 12.49 10.52 13.34
CA GLY A 94 13.57 10.35 14.30
C GLY A 94 14.23 8.98 14.23
N ASN A 95 15.48 8.90 14.69
CA ASN A 95 16.31 7.71 14.59
C ASN A 95 15.92 6.63 15.61
N PHE A 96 14.81 5.93 15.36
CA PHE A 96 14.33 4.82 16.17
C PHE A 96 15.16 3.53 15.94
N PRO A 97 15.14 2.57 16.90
CA PRO A 97 15.89 1.31 16.79
C PRO A 97 15.58 0.48 15.54
N LYS A 98 16.33 -0.60 15.33
CA LYS A 98 15.98 -1.57 14.28
C LYS A 98 14.67 -2.26 14.63
N VAL A 99 13.97 -2.74 13.61
CA VAL A 99 12.62 -3.31 13.74
C VAL A 99 12.64 -4.78 13.31
N MET A 100 12.01 -5.64 14.11
CA MET A 100 11.62 -6.97 13.66
C MET A 100 10.21 -6.89 13.10
N ILE A 101 10.04 -7.37 11.86
CA ILE A 101 8.75 -7.39 11.16
C ILE A 101 8.32 -8.83 10.97
N GLN A 102 7.14 -9.19 11.46
CA GLN A 102 6.48 -10.44 11.15
C GLN A 102 5.22 -10.13 10.34
N SER A 103 5.10 -10.69 9.14
CA SER A 103 4.01 -10.39 8.21
C SER A 103 3.40 -11.66 7.62
N GLU A 104 2.09 -11.70 7.53
CA GLU A 104 1.30 -12.79 6.97
C GLU A 104 0.37 -12.27 5.88
N ASN A 105 0.50 -12.83 4.68
CA ASN A 105 -0.34 -12.49 3.54
C ASN A 105 -1.49 -13.49 3.41
N HIS A 106 -2.71 -13.02 3.61
CA HIS A 106 -3.95 -13.73 3.29
C HIS A 106 -4.42 -13.34 1.90
N VAL A 107 -3.52 -13.46 0.93
CA VAL A 107 -3.78 -13.22 -0.50
C VAL A 107 -3.37 -14.49 -1.21
N PRO A 108 -4.19 -15.07 -2.10
CA PRO A 108 -3.80 -16.27 -2.82
C PRO A 108 -2.48 -16.02 -3.54
N THR A 109 -1.44 -16.76 -3.16
CA THR A 109 -0.04 -16.56 -3.57
C THR A 109 0.10 -16.54 -5.10
N ALA A 110 -0.80 -17.22 -5.79
CA ALA A 110 -0.82 -17.41 -7.22
C ALA A 110 -1.80 -16.48 -7.99
N ALA A 111 -2.70 -15.77 -7.32
CA ALA A 111 -3.70 -14.91 -7.99
C ALA A 111 -3.12 -13.61 -8.58
N GLY A 112 -1.81 -13.37 -8.50
CA GLY A 112 -1.16 -12.19 -9.07
C GLY A 112 -1.64 -10.85 -8.47
N LEU A 113 -2.42 -10.91 -7.39
CA LEU A 113 -2.90 -9.78 -6.61
C LEU A 113 -1.70 -9.10 -5.92
N ALA A 114 -1.70 -7.77 -5.93
CA ALA A 114 -0.56 -6.97 -5.47
C ALA A 114 -0.42 -6.99 -3.95
N SER A 115 0.16 -8.06 -3.39
CA SER A 115 0.43 -8.20 -1.94
C SER A 115 1.21 -7.01 -1.39
N SER A 116 2.09 -6.39 -2.18
CA SER A 116 2.85 -5.22 -1.73
C SER A 116 1.99 -4.00 -1.39
N ALA A 117 0.77 -3.88 -1.93
CA ALA A 117 -0.13 -2.78 -1.56
C ALA A 117 -0.59 -2.91 -0.10
N SER A 118 -1.14 -4.07 0.27
CA SER A 118 -1.58 -4.34 1.63
C SER A 118 -0.39 -4.45 2.59
N SER A 119 0.74 -5.06 2.20
CA SER A 119 1.89 -5.20 3.10
C SER A 119 2.47 -3.86 3.55
N PHE A 120 2.66 -2.90 2.63
CA PHE A 120 3.19 -1.59 3.01
C PHE A 120 2.17 -0.70 3.72
N ALA A 121 0.88 -0.84 3.43
CA ALA A 121 -0.18 -0.18 4.20
C ALA A 121 -0.23 -0.71 5.65
N ALA A 122 -0.18 -2.03 5.84
CA ALA A 122 -0.14 -2.66 7.16
C ALA A 122 1.14 -2.28 7.92
N LEU A 123 2.31 -2.36 7.27
CA LEU A 123 3.57 -1.94 7.89
C LEU A 123 3.55 -0.47 8.32
N THR A 124 3.06 0.43 7.46
CA THR A 124 2.97 1.86 7.79
C THR A 124 2.11 2.08 9.02
N ALA A 125 0.92 1.49 9.05
CA ALA A 125 0.01 1.60 10.18
C ALA A 125 0.61 1.03 11.47
N ALA A 126 1.25 -0.14 11.40
CA ALA A 126 1.88 -0.76 12.55
C ALA A 126 3.04 0.11 13.09
N MET A 127 3.82 0.73 12.20
CA MET A 127 4.88 1.67 12.59
C MET A 127 4.33 2.96 13.19
N PHE A 128 3.22 3.49 12.69
CA PHE A 128 2.56 4.66 13.31
C PHE A 128 2.15 4.34 14.75
N GLY A 129 1.58 3.16 14.99
CA GLY A 129 1.25 2.73 16.35
C GLY A 129 2.48 2.43 17.21
N LEU A 130 3.55 1.85 16.66
CA LEU A 130 4.78 1.55 17.39
C LEU A 130 5.54 2.82 17.82
N LEU A 131 5.48 3.86 16.99
CA LEU A 131 6.12 5.16 17.22
C LEU A 131 5.21 6.15 17.95
N ASP A 132 3.98 5.75 18.31
CA ASP A 132 2.97 6.62 18.93
C ASP A 132 2.71 7.91 18.12
N LEU A 133 2.69 7.78 16.78
CA LEU A 133 2.39 8.89 15.88
C LEU A 133 0.89 9.15 15.81
N GLU A 134 0.52 10.40 15.54
CA GLU A 134 -0.87 10.77 15.32
C GLU A 134 -1.47 9.96 14.15
N LYS A 135 -2.71 9.50 14.33
CA LYS A 135 -3.45 8.78 13.30
C LYS A 135 -4.00 9.76 12.26
N ASP A 136 -3.15 10.16 11.32
CA ASP A 136 -3.51 10.92 10.11
C ASP A 136 -3.50 9.99 8.89
N ASP A 137 -4.68 9.69 8.34
CA ASP A 137 -4.85 8.82 7.17
C ASP A 137 -4.15 9.37 5.91
N SER A 138 -4.08 10.71 5.76
CA SER A 138 -3.40 11.34 4.63
C SER A 138 -1.89 11.15 4.72
N GLU A 139 -1.33 11.34 5.93
CA GLU A 139 0.09 11.09 6.20
C GLU A 139 0.44 9.62 6.05
N MET A 140 -0.34 8.70 6.64
CA MET A 140 -0.15 7.26 6.44
C MET A 140 -0.20 6.89 4.96
N SER A 141 -1.09 7.50 4.18
CA SER A 141 -1.13 7.29 2.74
C SER A 141 0.15 7.79 2.03
N ARG A 142 0.64 8.99 2.37
CA ARG A 142 1.90 9.55 1.83
C ARG A 142 3.10 8.66 2.15
N ILE A 143 3.15 8.12 3.37
CA ILE A 143 4.20 7.21 3.81
C ILE A 143 4.09 5.86 3.11
N ALA A 144 2.92 5.21 3.14
CA ALA A 144 2.71 3.91 2.48
C ALA A 144 3.08 3.95 0.98
N ARG A 145 2.77 5.07 0.30
CA ARG A 145 3.17 5.33 -1.09
C ARG A 145 4.68 5.16 -1.32
N ARG A 146 5.53 5.60 -0.38
CA ARG A 146 7.00 5.50 -0.49
C ARG A 146 7.48 4.05 -0.50
N GLY A 147 6.79 3.15 0.21
CA GLY A 147 7.08 1.72 0.16
C GLY A 147 6.54 1.05 -1.11
N SER A 148 5.30 1.36 -1.47
CA SER A 148 4.65 0.90 -2.70
C SER A 148 3.56 1.90 -3.11
N GLY A 149 3.61 2.45 -4.34
CA GLY A 149 2.67 3.50 -4.77
C GLY A 149 1.19 3.17 -4.51
N SER A 150 0.75 1.97 -4.88
CA SER A 150 -0.63 1.50 -4.66
C SER A 150 -1.00 1.23 -3.19
N ALA A 151 -0.04 1.21 -2.27
CA ALA A 151 -0.32 1.04 -0.84
C ALA A 151 -0.99 2.26 -0.22
N SER A 152 -0.79 3.46 -0.80
CA SER A 152 -1.50 4.69 -0.42
C SER A 152 -3.03 4.46 -0.32
N ARG A 153 -3.60 3.81 -1.34
CA ARG A 153 -5.02 3.49 -1.42
C ARG A 153 -5.49 2.40 -0.46
N SER A 154 -4.58 1.53 0.01
CA SER A 154 -4.92 0.45 0.95
C SER A 154 -5.11 0.93 2.40
N ILE A 155 -4.84 2.22 2.68
CA ILE A 155 -5.21 2.87 3.95
C ILE A 155 -6.74 2.92 4.11
N PHE A 156 -7.44 3.22 3.01
CA PHE A 156 -8.89 3.46 2.98
C PHE A 156 -9.70 2.18 2.73
N GLY A 157 -11.00 2.23 3.05
CA GLY A 157 -11.98 1.21 2.68
C GLY A 157 -12.72 1.56 1.40
N ASN A 158 -13.57 0.64 0.93
CA ASN A 158 -14.47 0.83 -0.21
C ASN A 158 -13.76 1.44 -1.42
N PHE A 159 -14.13 2.65 -1.86
CA PHE A 159 -13.49 3.32 -2.98
C PHE A 159 -12.55 4.41 -2.50
N SER A 160 -11.34 4.41 -3.06
CA SER A 160 -10.30 5.39 -2.76
C SER A 160 -9.67 5.93 -4.04
N VAL A 161 -9.38 7.23 -4.06
CA VAL A 161 -8.64 7.88 -5.14
C VAL A 161 -7.24 8.20 -4.64
N TRP A 162 -6.22 7.83 -5.40
CA TRP A 162 -4.87 8.37 -5.25
C TRP A 162 -4.68 9.53 -6.21
N ASN A 163 -4.54 10.71 -5.63
CA ASN A 163 -4.22 11.93 -6.33
C ASN A 163 -2.76 11.92 -6.76
N LYS A 164 -2.48 12.17 -8.05
CA LYS A 164 -1.10 12.18 -8.54
C LYS A 164 -0.24 13.18 -7.80
N GLY A 165 -0.80 14.35 -7.46
CA GLY A 165 -0.06 15.48 -6.92
C GLY A 165 1.06 15.96 -7.84
N GLU A 166 1.90 16.81 -7.26
CA GLU A 166 3.12 17.35 -7.87
C GLU A 166 4.35 17.08 -6.99
N ASP A 167 4.13 16.83 -5.70
CA ASP A 167 5.17 16.64 -4.70
C ASP A 167 4.76 15.59 -3.64
N HIS A 168 5.58 15.44 -2.59
CA HIS A 168 5.27 14.50 -1.51
C HIS A 168 3.97 14.84 -0.78
N GLN A 169 3.67 16.13 -0.58
CA GLN A 169 2.54 16.61 0.22
C GLN A 169 1.21 16.43 -0.52
N SER A 170 1.18 16.73 -1.82
CA SER A 170 -0.02 16.67 -2.67
C SER A 170 -0.30 15.30 -3.28
N SER A 171 0.67 14.37 -3.27
CA SER A 171 0.49 13.03 -3.85
C SER A 171 0.03 12.01 -2.80
N PHE A 172 -1.26 11.99 -2.47
CA PHE A 172 -1.80 11.04 -1.49
C PHE A 172 -3.16 10.50 -1.93
N ALA A 173 -3.54 9.37 -1.34
CA ALA A 173 -4.86 8.82 -1.48
C ALA A 173 -5.80 9.32 -0.40
N GLU A 174 -7.08 9.34 -0.73
CA GLU A 174 -8.19 9.70 0.16
C GLU A 174 -9.37 8.77 -0.09
N SER A 175 -10.28 8.69 0.89
CA SER A 175 -11.57 8.03 0.68
C SER A 175 -12.38 8.82 -0.35
N PHE A 176 -12.89 8.12 -1.35
CA PHE A 176 -13.71 8.72 -2.40
C PHE A 176 -15.19 8.43 -2.20
N TYR A 177 -15.53 7.16 -1.96
CA TYR A 177 -16.91 6.76 -1.72
C TYR A 177 -16.91 5.57 -0.76
N ASN A 178 -17.65 5.72 0.35
CA ASN A 178 -17.60 4.77 1.46
C ASN A 178 -18.91 4.00 1.66
N GLU A 179 -19.82 4.07 0.70
CA GLU A 179 -21.05 3.28 0.71
C GLU A 179 -20.85 1.97 -0.06
N ASP A 180 -21.59 0.94 0.38
CA ASP A 180 -21.69 -0.30 -0.35
C ASP A 180 -22.68 -0.14 -1.51
N ILE A 181 -22.18 -0.27 -2.73
CA ILE A 181 -22.97 -0.23 -3.96
C ILE A 181 -23.37 -1.62 -4.46
N GLY A 182 -23.18 -2.66 -3.64
CA GLY A 182 -23.46 -4.05 -3.98
C GLY A 182 -22.54 -4.64 -5.04
N LEU A 183 -21.34 -4.05 -5.23
CA LEU A 183 -20.41 -4.47 -6.27
C LEU A 183 -19.72 -5.79 -5.88
N SER A 184 -19.98 -6.85 -6.66
CA SER A 184 -19.30 -8.13 -6.50
C SER A 184 -18.11 -8.26 -7.45
N MET A 185 -16.97 -8.72 -6.93
CA MET A 185 -15.77 -9.03 -7.72
C MET A 185 -15.42 -10.51 -7.68
N ILE A 186 -15.27 -11.11 -8.85
CA ILE A 186 -14.75 -12.47 -9.00
C ILE A 186 -13.30 -12.38 -9.45
N VAL A 187 -12.39 -12.98 -8.68
CA VAL A 187 -10.97 -13.12 -9.03
C VAL A 187 -10.74 -14.53 -9.57
N ALA A 188 -10.42 -14.63 -10.85
CA ALA A 188 -10.05 -15.89 -11.49
C ALA A 188 -8.53 -15.99 -11.61
N GLU A 189 -7.93 -16.98 -10.96
CA GLU A 189 -6.53 -17.29 -11.10
C GLU A 189 -6.29 -18.06 -12.40
N ILE A 190 -5.47 -17.48 -13.29
CA ILE A 190 -5.17 -18.08 -14.61
C ILE A 190 -3.81 -18.78 -14.60
N SER A 191 -2.86 -18.31 -13.79
CA SER A 191 -1.54 -18.92 -13.64
C SER A 191 -0.85 -18.50 -12.35
N ALA A 192 -0.21 -19.46 -11.69
CA ALA A 192 0.60 -19.27 -10.49
C ALA A 192 2.07 -18.87 -10.79
N GLU A 193 2.45 -18.76 -12.07
CA GLU A 193 3.83 -18.53 -12.44
C GLU A 193 4.32 -17.13 -12.05
N LYS A 194 5.57 -17.08 -11.57
CA LYS A 194 6.21 -15.81 -11.20
C LYS A 194 6.36 -14.92 -12.44
N LYS A 195 5.89 -13.68 -12.33
CA LYS A 195 6.01 -12.66 -13.40
C LYS A 195 7.49 -12.48 -13.80
N LYS A 196 7.77 -12.57 -15.11
CA LYS A 196 9.11 -12.35 -15.67
C LYS A 196 9.62 -10.91 -15.52
N MET A 197 8.70 -9.94 -15.44
CA MET A 197 9.01 -8.51 -15.31
C MET A 197 8.27 -7.93 -14.10
N SER A 198 8.99 -7.17 -13.27
CA SER A 198 8.38 -6.46 -12.15
C SER A 198 7.54 -5.28 -12.66
N SER A 199 6.47 -4.93 -11.94
CA SER A 199 5.63 -3.78 -12.29
C SER A 199 6.43 -2.49 -12.40
N THR A 200 7.41 -2.26 -11.50
CA THR A 200 8.26 -1.05 -11.56
C THR A 200 9.02 -0.96 -12.88
N LYS A 201 9.67 -2.06 -13.31
CA LYS A 201 10.40 -2.10 -14.59
C LYS A 201 9.44 -1.96 -15.78
N GLY A 202 8.30 -2.65 -15.74
CA GLY A 202 7.29 -2.59 -16.80
C GLY A 202 6.68 -1.19 -16.96
N MET A 203 6.38 -0.50 -15.87
CA MET A 203 5.88 0.87 -15.88
C MET A 203 6.91 1.84 -16.43
N GLN A 204 8.19 1.71 -16.06
CA GLN A 204 9.25 2.55 -16.61
C GLN A 204 9.41 2.36 -18.12
N LEU A 205 9.36 1.11 -18.59
CA LEU A 205 9.42 0.82 -20.01
C LEU A 205 8.18 1.35 -20.77
N ALA A 206 6.99 1.24 -20.18
CA ALA A 206 5.76 1.73 -20.82
C ALA A 206 5.80 3.24 -21.10
N GLN A 207 6.54 4.01 -20.29
CA GLN A 207 6.71 5.46 -20.51
C GLN A 207 7.46 5.81 -21.80
N THR A 208 8.17 4.86 -22.42
CA THR A 208 8.84 5.08 -23.71
C THR A 208 7.93 4.80 -24.91
N ALA A 209 6.68 4.37 -24.69
CA ALA A 209 5.75 4.10 -25.78
C ALA A 209 5.26 5.41 -26.43
N PRO A 210 5.16 5.49 -27.77
CA PRO A 210 4.67 6.69 -28.46
C PRO A 210 3.25 7.11 -28.05
N THR A 211 2.44 6.16 -27.57
CA THR A 211 1.05 6.36 -27.15
C THR A 211 0.89 6.71 -25.67
N TYR A 212 1.99 6.80 -24.92
CA TYR A 212 1.94 6.94 -23.48
C TYR A 212 1.31 8.28 -23.03
N SER A 213 1.66 9.39 -23.68
CA SER A 213 1.05 10.71 -23.37
C SER A 213 -0.46 10.70 -23.58
N ALA A 214 -0.93 10.17 -24.71
CA ALA A 214 -2.35 10.03 -25.01
C ALA A 214 -3.07 9.13 -23.98
N TRP A 215 -2.39 8.09 -23.47
CA TRP A 215 -2.93 7.26 -22.39
C TRP A 215 -3.03 8.01 -21.05
N VAL A 216 -2.06 8.86 -20.71
CA VAL A 216 -2.10 9.71 -19.51
C VAL A 216 -3.29 10.67 -19.57
N GLU A 217 -3.47 11.36 -20.70
CA GLU A 217 -4.60 12.27 -20.93
C GLU A 217 -5.94 11.54 -20.84
N LYS A 218 -6.06 10.37 -21.49
CA LYS A 218 -7.26 9.54 -21.43
C LYS A 218 -7.56 9.04 -20.02
N SER A 219 -6.55 8.67 -19.24
CA SER A 219 -6.75 8.20 -17.86
C SER A 219 -7.34 9.29 -16.97
N ALA A 220 -7.03 10.57 -17.21
CA ALA A 220 -7.61 11.67 -16.44
C ALA A 220 -9.12 11.82 -16.72
N ILE A 221 -9.53 11.66 -17.98
CA ILE A 221 -10.95 11.66 -18.36
C ILE A 221 -11.67 10.46 -17.74
N GLN A 222 -11.11 9.26 -17.88
CA GLN A 222 -11.69 8.03 -17.34
C GLN A 222 -11.81 8.04 -15.81
N LEU A 223 -10.93 8.76 -15.12
CA LEU A 223 -11.05 8.95 -13.67
C LEU A 223 -12.35 9.66 -13.30
N GLU A 224 -12.65 10.77 -13.98
CA GLU A 224 -13.87 11.53 -13.71
C GLU A 224 -15.13 10.76 -14.15
N GLU A 225 -15.07 10.06 -15.28
CA GLU A 225 -16.16 9.15 -15.70
C GLU A 225 -16.43 8.06 -14.67
N MET A 226 -15.38 7.42 -14.13
CA MET A 226 -15.51 6.37 -13.11
C MET A 226 -16.05 6.92 -11.79
N LYS A 227 -15.60 8.10 -11.36
CA LYS A 227 -16.15 8.76 -10.16
C LYS A 227 -17.64 9.00 -10.32
N GLN A 228 -18.09 9.54 -11.45
CA GLN A 228 -19.52 9.74 -11.72
C GLN A 228 -20.27 8.41 -11.80
N ALA A 229 -19.70 7.36 -12.39
CA ALA A 229 -20.34 6.05 -12.45
C ALA A 229 -20.57 5.44 -11.05
N ILE A 230 -19.59 5.59 -10.14
CA ILE A 230 -19.72 5.12 -8.75
C ILE A 230 -20.78 5.92 -7.99
N LEU A 231 -20.79 7.26 -8.12
CA LEU A 231 -21.77 8.11 -7.43
C LEU A 231 -23.21 7.87 -7.89
N ASN A 232 -23.40 7.46 -9.14
CA ASN A 232 -24.72 7.17 -9.72
C ASN A 232 -25.08 5.69 -9.63
N ALA A 233 -24.25 4.85 -9.00
CA ALA A 233 -24.56 3.44 -8.79
C ALA A 233 -25.69 3.35 -7.74
N VAL A 234 -26.91 3.08 -8.21
CA VAL A 234 -28.06 2.83 -7.33
C VAL A 234 -28.05 1.36 -6.94
N TYR A 235 -28.05 1.10 -5.63
CA TYR A 235 -28.32 -0.22 -5.05
C TYR A 235 -29.76 -0.27 -4.53
#